data_AF-A8NZ87-F1
#
_entry.id   AF-A8NZ87-F1
#
_cell.length_a   1.000
_cell.length_b   1.000
_cell.length_c   1.000
_cell.angle_alpha   90.00
_cell.angle_beta   90.00
_cell.angle_gamma   90.00
#
_symmetry.space_group_name_H-M   'P 1'
#
loop_
_entity.id
_entity.type
_entity.pdbx_description
1 polymer ?
#
loop_
_entity_poly.entity_id
_entity_poly.type
_entity_poly.pdbx_seq_one_letter_code
_entity_poly.pdbx_strand_id
1 'polypeptide(L)'
;MTGNAPKPIPKLRKSSSKKTLEAATSRAGSFRAHEAAAKTAARRRLAAATSARYTSRMKEAVAWARTYASNEEKEEAARCQFAELSGFPDDETGDKPPDEITTPMDPEFYAFDGAPKECTPKAIAMFLWHKCFEAGCKPGTADQVYSAIKKHYDLLDGDKYRSGVWRFDESTKQWLGN
;
A
#
# COMPACT_ATOMS: atom_id res chain seq x y z
N MET A 1 25.10 35.15 93.36
CA MET A 1 25.42 35.10 91.91
C MET A 1 25.50 33.64 91.50
N THR A 2 24.43 33.07 90.97
CA THR A 2 24.41 31.68 90.49
C THR A 2 24.19 31.71 88.97
N GLY A 3 25.25 31.37 88.22
CA GLY A 3 25.24 31.36 86.75
C GLY A 3 24.51 30.13 86.23
N ASN A 4 23.56 30.35 85.32
CA ASN A 4 22.78 29.30 84.68
C ASN A 4 23.42 28.98 83.31
N ALA A 5 23.83 27.73 83.08
CA ALA A 5 24.44 27.28 81.84
C ALA A 5 23.38 27.05 80.73
N PRO A 6 23.68 27.33 79.45
CA PRO A 6 22.71 27.13 78.36
C PRO A 6 22.63 25.66 77.94
N LYS A 7 21.41 25.15 77.76
CA LYS A 7 21.12 23.79 77.26
C LYS A 7 21.41 23.68 75.75
N PRO A 8 21.83 22.50 75.25
CA PRO A 8 22.17 22.33 73.83
C PRO A 8 20.93 22.26 72.94
N ILE A 9 21.00 22.93 71.78
CA ILE A 9 19.97 22.96 70.74
C ILE A 9 19.93 21.60 70.01
N PRO A 10 18.76 20.98 69.80
CA PRO A 10 18.67 19.71 69.08
C PRO A 10 18.94 19.91 67.58
N LYS A 11 19.87 19.13 67.03
CA LYS A 11 20.18 19.14 65.59
C LYS A 11 18.96 18.68 64.79
N LEU A 12 18.43 19.56 63.93
CA LEU A 12 17.35 19.26 63.00
C LEU A 12 17.79 18.13 62.05
N ARG A 13 17.15 16.96 62.15
CA ARG A 13 17.34 15.85 61.19
C ARG A 13 16.84 16.30 59.81
N LYS A 14 17.74 16.40 58.83
CA LYS A 14 17.37 16.65 57.42
C LYS A 14 16.46 15.52 56.94
N SER A 15 15.26 15.88 56.49
CA SER A 15 14.18 14.98 56.11
C SER A 15 14.55 14.09 54.91
N SER A 16 14.56 12.77 55.14
CA SER A 16 14.68 11.71 54.13
C SER A 16 13.65 11.83 52.99
N SER A 17 12.50 12.45 53.25
CA SER A 17 11.37 12.56 52.32
C SER A 17 11.68 13.22 50.98
N LYS A 18 12.67 14.12 50.91
CA LYS A 18 13.03 14.79 49.65
C LYS A 18 13.73 13.83 48.68
N LYS A 19 14.55 12.91 49.20
CA LYS A 19 15.31 11.93 48.40
C LYS A 19 14.40 10.82 47.84
N THR A 20 13.37 10.42 48.59
CA THR A 20 12.36 9.46 48.12
C THR A 20 11.45 10.04 47.04
N LEU A 21 11.09 11.33 47.13
CA LEU A 21 10.27 12.00 46.11
C LEU A 21 11.02 12.18 44.78
N GLU A 22 12.31 12.53 44.86
CA GLU A 22 13.19 12.70 43.70
C GLU A 22 13.43 11.36 42.96
N ALA A 23 13.66 10.28 43.72
CA ALA A 23 13.82 8.93 43.16
C ALA A 23 12.52 8.38 42.55
N ALA A 24 11.36 8.69 43.14
CA ALA A 24 10.06 8.32 42.57
C ALA A 24 9.79 9.08 41.26
N THR A 25 10.16 10.37 41.20
CA THR A 25 10.00 11.20 40.01
C THR A 25 10.95 10.79 38.89
N SER A 26 12.22 10.47 39.20
CA SER A 26 13.17 9.98 38.18
C SER A 26 12.78 8.60 37.64
N ARG A 27 12.24 7.71 38.50
CA ARG A 27 11.73 6.39 38.11
C ARG A 27 10.45 6.48 37.28
N ALA A 28 9.58 7.44 37.56
CA ALA A 28 8.42 7.73 36.72
C ALA A 28 8.84 8.34 35.36
N GLY A 29 9.88 9.17 35.34
CA GLY A 29 10.49 9.70 34.12
C GLY A 29 11.11 8.60 33.25
N SER A 30 11.82 7.64 33.85
CA SER A 30 12.41 6.52 33.13
C SER A 30 11.35 5.56 32.60
N PHE A 31 10.29 5.26 33.36
CA PHE A 31 9.19 4.43 32.89
C PHE A 31 8.49 5.03 31.66
N ARG A 32 8.17 6.34 31.69
CA ARG A 32 7.59 7.04 30.53
C ARG A 32 8.50 7.02 29.31
N ALA A 33 9.81 7.17 29.51
CA ALA A 33 10.79 7.06 28.42
C ALA A 33 10.82 5.66 27.81
N HIS A 34 10.80 4.61 28.65
CA HIS A 34 10.70 3.22 28.18
C HIS A 34 9.39 2.94 27.46
N GLU A 35 8.26 3.47 27.94
CA GLU A 35 6.96 3.34 27.28
C GLU A 35 6.96 4.04 25.91
N ALA A 36 7.51 5.26 25.81
CA ALA A 36 7.64 5.99 24.55
C ALA A 36 8.56 5.26 23.56
N ALA A 37 9.68 4.70 24.04
CA ALA A 37 10.58 3.89 23.23
C ALA A 37 9.89 2.61 22.74
N ALA A 38 9.14 1.92 23.60
CA ALA A 38 8.38 0.72 23.25
C ALA A 38 7.29 1.03 22.20
N LYS A 39 6.54 2.13 22.36
CA LYS A 39 5.55 2.59 21.37
C LYS A 39 6.21 2.91 20.02
N THR A 40 7.38 3.55 20.04
CA THR A 40 8.13 3.87 18.82
C THR A 40 8.63 2.60 18.13
N ALA A 41 9.17 1.64 18.88
CA ALA A 41 9.60 0.34 18.36
C ALA A 41 8.42 -0.46 17.78
N ALA A 42 7.27 -0.48 18.46
CA ALA A 42 6.06 -1.12 17.98
C ALA A 42 5.55 -0.51 16.66
N ARG A 43 5.54 0.83 16.56
CA ARG A 43 5.19 1.54 15.32
C ARG A 43 6.13 1.20 14.16
N ARG A 44 7.44 1.16 14.41
CA ARG A 44 8.44 0.75 13.40
C ARG A 44 8.21 -0.68 12.92
N ARG A 45 7.95 -1.62 13.84
CA ARG A 45 7.64 -3.01 13.49
C ARG A 45 6.37 -3.12 12.63
N LEU A 46 5.32 -2.39 12.99
CA LEU A 46 4.07 -2.36 12.22
C LEU A 46 4.28 -1.78 10.82
N ALA A 47 5.04 -0.68 10.70
CA ALA A 47 5.37 -0.07 9.42
C ALA A 47 6.17 -1.05 8.53
N ALA A 48 7.17 -1.73 9.08
CA ALA A 48 7.94 -2.75 8.36
C ALA A 48 7.06 -3.92 7.88
N ALA A 49 6.19 -4.44 8.74
CA ALA A 49 5.25 -5.49 8.38
C ALA A 49 4.26 -5.03 7.29
N THR A 50 3.80 -3.78 7.36
CA THR A 50 2.89 -3.21 6.36
C THR A 50 3.59 -3.06 5.00
N SER A 51 4.81 -2.55 4.98
CA SER A 51 5.60 -2.47 3.75
C SER A 51 5.85 -3.84 3.14
N ALA A 52 6.19 -4.85 3.94
CA ALA A 52 6.37 -6.22 3.45
C ALA A 52 5.08 -6.79 2.84
N ARG A 53 3.92 -6.55 3.46
CA ARG A 53 2.62 -6.94 2.92
C ARG A 53 2.33 -6.27 1.58
N TYR A 54 2.57 -4.97 1.47
CA TYR A 54 2.36 -4.24 0.21
C TYR A 54 3.27 -4.76 -0.90
N THR A 55 4.54 -5.02 -0.61
CA THR A 55 5.46 -5.64 -1.59
C THR A 55 4.96 -7.02 -2.03
N SER A 56 4.45 -7.84 -1.11
CA SER A 56 3.86 -9.14 -1.45
C SER A 56 2.66 -8.99 -2.38
N ARG A 57 1.73 -8.07 -2.08
CA ARG A 57 0.55 -7.82 -2.92
C ARG A 57 0.93 -7.33 -4.32
N MET A 58 1.93 -6.47 -4.41
CA MET A 58 2.42 -6.00 -5.70
C MET A 58 3.03 -7.15 -6.53
N LYS A 59 3.82 -8.03 -5.91
CA LYS A 59 4.35 -9.23 -6.58
C LYS A 59 3.25 -10.15 -7.07
N GLU A 60 2.19 -10.35 -6.28
CA GLU A 60 1.01 -11.10 -6.69
C GLU A 60 0.31 -10.46 -7.90
N ALA A 61 0.16 -9.13 -7.90
CA ALA A 61 -0.47 -8.40 -9.01
C ALA A 61 0.34 -8.51 -10.31
N VAL A 62 1.66 -8.33 -10.23
CA VAL A 62 2.57 -8.48 -11.38
C VAL A 62 2.53 -9.92 -11.91
N ALA A 63 2.61 -10.92 -11.04
CA ALA A 63 2.55 -12.31 -11.44
C ALA A 63 1.20 -12.64 -12.13
N TRP A 64 0.10 -12.19 -11.54
CA TRP A 64 -1.23 -12.37 -12.13
C TRP A 64 -1.35 -11.71 -13.50
N ALA A 65 -0.91 -10.46 -13.66
CA ALA A 65 -1.00 -9.75 -14.94
C ALA A 65 -0.22 -10.47 -16.05
N ARG A 66 0.95 -11.03 -15.73
CA ARG A 66 1.75 -11.82 -16.68
C ARG A 66 1.04 -13.12 -17.07
N THR A 67 0.45 -13.82 -16.12
CA THR A 67 -0.31 -15.05 -16.41
C THR A 67 -1.55 -14.74 -17.23
N TYR A 68 -2.26 -13.67 -16.89
CA TYR A 68 -3.46 -13.21 -17.59
C TYR A 68 -3.14 -12.85 -19.05
N ALA A 69 -2.11 -12.02 -19.29
CA ALA A 69 -1.67 -11.67 -20.64
C ALA A 69 -1.32 -12.91 -21.48
N SER A 70 -0.55 -13.85 -20.92
CA SER A 70 -0.17 -15.07 -21.65
C SER A 70 -1.34 -16.01 -21.92
N ASN A 71 -2.37 -16.02 -21.06
CA ASN A 71 -3.57 -16.80 -21.31
C ASN A 71 -4.43 -16.16 -22.40
N GLU A 72 -4.57 -14.85 -22.38
CA GLU A 72 -5.36 -14.11 -23.37
C GLU A 72 -4.75 -14.16 -24.76
N GLU A 73 -3.41 -14.11 -24.89
CA GLU A 73 -2.73 -14.38 -26.16
C GLU A 73 -3.07 -15.77 -26.73
N LYS A 74 -3.18 -16.79 -25.87
CA LYS A 74 -3.53 -18.16 -26.29
C LYS A 74 -5.01 -18.27 -26.66
N GLU A 75 -5.89 -17.63 -25.89
CA GLU A 75 -7.31 -17.61 -26.19
C GLU A 75 -7.61 -16.85 -27.47
N GLU A 76 -6.98 -15.70 -27.70
CA GLU A 76 -7.11 -14.95 -28.94
C GLU A 76 -6.54 -15.72 -30.13
N ALA A 77 -5.40 -16.40 -29.98
CA ALA A 77 -4.88 -17.31 -31.00
C ALA A 77 -5.86 -18.46 -31.30
N ALA A 78 -6.55 -18.99 -30.28
CA ALA A 78 -7.57 -20.02 -30.46
C ALA A 78 -8.84 -19.45 -31.14
N ARG A 79 -9.26 -18.22 -30.82
CA ARG A 79 -10.36 -17.52 -31.49
C ARG A 79 -10.03 -17.25 -32.96
N CYS A 80 -8.83 -16.77 -33.27
CA CYS A 80 -8.35 -16.57 -34.64
C CYS A 80 -8.32 -17.90 -35.41
N GLN A 81 -7.79 -18.98 -34.82
CA GLN A 81 -7.80 -20.30 -35.43
C GLN A 81 -9.23 -20.82 -35.66
N PHE A 82 -10.13 -20.62 -34.70
CA PHE A 82 -11.53 -21.02 -34.82
C PHE A 82 -12.27 -20.20 -35.89
N ALA A 83 -12.03 -18.89 -35.95
CA ALA A 83 -12.58 -18.01 -36.98
C ALA A 83 -12.09 -18.44 -38.38
N GLU A 84 -10.80 -18.73 -38.53
CA GLU A 84 -10.19 -19.23 -39.77
C GLU A 84 -10.78 -20.60 -40.19
N LEU A 85 -11.07 -21.49 -39.24
CA LEU A 85 -11.75 -22.77 -39.48
C LEU A 85 -13.24 -22.64 -39.80
N SER A 86 -13.90 -21.59 -39.30
CA SER A 86 -15.36 -21.43 -39.41
C SER A 86 -15.83 -20.99 -40.79
N GLY A 87 -14.96 -20.38 -41.62
CA GLY A 87 -15.19 -20.16 -43.05
C GLY A 87 -16.48 -19.42 -43.44
N PHE A 88 -17.20 -18.80 -42.49
CA PHE A 88 -18.37 -17.98 -42.79
C PHE A 88 -17.90 -16.57 -43.15
N PRO A 89 -18.15 -16.08 -44.37
CA PRO A 89 -17.95 -14.68 -44.69
C PRO A 89 -18.91 -13.87 -43.83
N ASP A 90 -18.39 -12.82 -43.20
CA ASP A 90 -19.16 -11.80 -42.51
C ASP A 90 -20.08 -11.12 -43.56
N ASP A 91 -21.30 -11.62 -43.71
CA ASP A 91 -22.30 -11.01 -44.56
C ASP A 91 -22.84 -9.78 -43.84
N GLU A 92 -22.44 -8.61 -44.34
CA GLU A 92 -23.01 -7.31 -44.00
C GLU A 92 -24.54 -7.37 -44.06
N THR A 93 -25.20 -7.51 -42.92
CA THR A 93 -26.60 -7.10 -42.78
C THR A 93 -26.80 -6.37 -41.46
N GLY A 94 -26.45 -5.08 -41.47
CA GLY A 94 -27.38 -4.03 -41.08
C GLY A 94 -28.13 -4.16 -39.76
N ASP A 95 -27.43 -4.31 -38.64
CA ASP A 95 -27.87 -3.77 -37.35
C ASP A 95 -26.61 -3.44 -36.54
N LYS A 96 -26.45 -2.18 -36.14
CA LYS A 96 -25.30 -1.73 -35.33
C LYS A 96 -25.26 -2.55 -34.04
N PRO A 97 -24.22 -3.38 -33.78
CA PRO A 97 -24.06 -4.00 -32.48
C PRO A 97 -23.75 -2.92 -31.44
N PRO A 98 -24.25 -3.05 -30.20
CA PRO A 98 -24.16 -2.01 -29.19
C PRO A 98 -22.71 -1.90 -28.73
N ASP A 99 -21.98 -0.88 -29.20
CA ASP A 99 -20.64 -0.49 -28.74
C ASP A 99 -19.89 -1.65 -28.09
N GLU A 100 -19.62 -2.70 -28.86
CA GLU A 100 -18.90 -3.84 -28.35
C GLU A 100 -17.46 -3.34 -28.21
N ILE A 101 -17.13 -2.89 -27.00
CA ILE A 101 -15.78 -2.52 -26.59
C ILE A 101 -14.96 -3.82 -26.52
N THR A 102 -14.83 -4.54 -27.64
CA THR A 102 -13.71 -5.42 -27.89
C THR A 102 -12.55 -4.51 -28.30
N THR A 103 -12.14 -3.63 -27.39
CA THR A 103 -10.79 -3.06 -27.51
C THR A 103 -9.87 -4.27 -27.41
N PRO A 104 -9.17 -4.65 -28.48
CA PRO A 104 -8.17 -5.71 -28.38
C PRO A 104 -7.27 -5.33 -27.21
N MET A 105 -7.05 -6.27 -26.32
CA MET A 105 -6.23 -6.00 -25.14
C MET A 105 -4.88 -5.49 -25.64
N ASP A 106 -4.37 -4.41 -25.01
CA ASP A 106 -3.05 -3.90 -25.33
C ASP A 106 -2.07 -5.07 -25.27
N PRO A 107 -1.36 -5.40 -26.38
CA PRO A 107 -0.43 -6.53 -26.43
C PRO A 107 0.66 -6.43 -25.35
N GLU A 108 0.84 -5.25 -24.75
CA GLU A 108 1.73 -5.03 -23.63
C GLU A 108 0.96 -4.81 -22.31
N PHE A 109 0.10 -5.76 -21.90
CA PHE A 109 -0.58 -5.81 -20.60
C PHE A 109 0.39 -6.02 -19.40
N TYR A 110 1.64 -5.56 -19.50
CA TYR A 110 2.58 -5.42 -18.40
C TYR A 110 2.30 -4.12 -17.63
N ALA A 111 1.06 -3.94 -17.22
CA ALA A 111 0.52 -2.69 -16.67
C ALA A 111 1.09 -2.29 -15.29
N PHE A 112 1.87 -3.17 -14.67
CA PHE A 112 2.47 -3.05 -13.36
C PHE A 112 4.02 -3.01 -13.39
N ASP A 113 4.62 -3.13 -14.58
CA ASP A 113 6.08 -3.09 -14.75
C ASP A 113 6.51 -1.65 -15.09
N GLY A 114 6.80 -0.85 -14.06
CA GLY A 114 7.37 0.49 -14.20
C GLY A 114 6.36 1.62 -14.05
N ALA A 115 6.42 2.60 -14.96
CA ALA A 115 5.54 3.76 -14.94
C ALA A 115 4.09 3.36 -15.30
N PRO A 116 3.08 4.11 -14.82
CA PRO A 116 1.70 3.87 -15.19
C PRO A 116 1.51 3.97 -16.72
N LYS A 117 0.70 3.07 -17.26
CA LYS A 117 0.30 2.99 -18.67
C LYS A 117 -1.21 3.17 -18.80
N GLU A 118 -1.71 3.37 -20.01
CA GLU A 118 -3.15 3.48 -20.29
C GLU A 118 -3.95 2.29 -19.76
N CYS A 119 -3.38 1.09 -19.86
CA CYS A 119 -4.00 -0.13 -19.39
C CYS A 119 -3.96 -0.32 -17.86
N THR A 120 -3.22 0.51 -17.10
CA THR A 120 -3.03 0.35 -15.64
C THR A 120 -4.32 0.40 -14.84
N PRO A 121 -5.22 1.40 -15.01
CA PRO A 121 -6.49 1.41 -14.28
C PRO A 121 -7.37 0.18 -14.58
N LYS A 122 -7.41 -0.24 -15.84
CA LYS A 122 -8.14 -1.44 -16.27
C LYS A 122 -7.54 -2.71 -15.63
N ALA A 123 -6.22 -2.82 -15.61
CA ALA A 123 -5.53 -3.95 -14.98
C ALA A 123 -5.75 -4.02 -13.48
N ILE A 124 -5.78 -2.87 -12.78
CA ILE A 124 -6.13 -2.81 -11.37
C ILE A 124 -7.56 -3.32 -11.14
N ALA A 125 -8.52 -2.83 -11.94
CA ALA A 125 -9.91 -3.24 -11.82
C ALA A 125 -10.09 -4.76 -12.04
N MET A 126 -9.47 -5.32 -13.09
CA MET A 126 -9.53 -6.76 -13.36
C MET A 126 -8.85 -7.59 -12.28
N PHE A 127 -7.71 -7.16 -11.75
CA PHE A 127 -7.05 -7.87 -10.65
C PHE A 127 -7.88 -7.87 -9.36
N LEU A 128 -8.48 -6.73 -9.03
CA LEU A 128 -9.36 -6.62 -7.86
C LEU A 128 -10.60 -7.52 -8.02
N TRP A 129 -11.19 -7.54 -9.22
CA TRP A 129 -12.30 -8.43 -9.53
C TRP A 129 -11.89 -9.90 -9.35
N HIS A 130 -10.78 -10.34 -9.96
CA HIS A 130 -10.26 -11.70 -9.81
C HIS A 130 -10.02 -12.06 -8.33
N LYS A 131 -9.44 -11.16 -7.53
CA LYS A 131 -9.19 -11.42 -6.11
C LYS A 131 -10.49 -11.54 -5.29
N CYS A 132 -11.46 -10.67 -5.53
CA CYS A 132 -12.70 -10.66 -4.75
C CYS A 132 -13.68 -11.76 -5.16
N PHE A 133 -13.83 -12.00 -6.46
CA PHE A 133 -14.85 -12.90 -6.99
C PHE A 133 -14.32 -14.31 -7.22
N GLU A 134 -13.21 -14.47 -7.95
CA GLU A 134 -12.68 -15.82 -8.24
C GLU A 134 -11.95 -16.42 -7.04
N ALA A 135 -11.08 -15.63 -6.39
CA ALA A 135 -10.34 -16.10 -5.21
C ALA A 135 -11.14 -15.96 -3.89
N GLY A 136 -12.37 -15.46 -3.92
CA GLY A 136 -13.26 -15.33 -2.76
C GLY A 136 -12.69 -14.46 -1.62
N CYS A 137 -11.79 -13.52 -1.91
CA CYS A 137 -11.20 -12.68 -0.87
C CYS A 137 -12.18 -11.65 -0.35
N LYS A 138 -12.12 -11.37 0.96
CA LYS A 138 -12.94 -10.33 1.61
C LYS A 138 -12.63 -8.93 1.03
N PRO A 139 -13.59 -7.98 1.09
CA PRO A 139 -13.39 -6.60 0.63
C PRO A 139 -12.15 -5.91 1.22
N GLY A 140 -11.82 -6.18 2.48
CA GLY A 140 -10.62 -5.62 3.10
C GLY A 140 -9.29 -6.05 2.44
N THR A 141 -9.29 -7.15 1.67
CA THR A 141 -8.15 -7.53 0.84
C THR A 141 -8.04 -6.64 -0.40
N ALA A 142 -9.16 -6.28 -1.02
CA ALA A 142 -9.17 -5.33 -2.14
C ALA A 142 -8.63 -3.96 -1.71
N ASP A 143 -9.06 -3.45 -0.57
CA ASP A 143 -8.54 -2.18 -0.02
C ASP A 143 -7.03 -2.24 0.22
N GLN A 144 -6.54 -3.37 0.74
CA GLN A 144 -5.10 -3.59 0.97
C GLN A 144 -4.31 -3.67 -0.32
N VAL A 145 -4.86 -4.33 -1.35
CA VAL A 145 -4.24 -4.43 -2.68
C VAL A 145 -4.21 -3.06 -3.34
N TYR A 146 -5.34 -2.35 -3.38
CA TYR A 146 -5.41 -1.00 -3.95
C TYR A 146 -4.43 -0.06 -3.24
N SER A 147 -4.40 -0.07 -1.90
CA SER A 147 -3.45 0.73 -1.12
C SER A 147 -1.98 0.36 -1.41
N ALA A 148 -1.70 -0.92 -1.65
CA ALA A 148 -0.36 -1.38 -2.01
C ALA A 148 0.08 -0.86 -3.38
N ILE A 149 -0.81 -0.95 -4.38
CA ILE A 149 -0.57 -0.47 -5.74
C ILE A 149 -0.42 1.05 -5.75
N LYS A 150 -1.30 1.76 -5.04
CA LYS A 150 -1.22 3.21 -4.88
C LYS A 150 0.13 3.62 -4.27
N LYS A 151 0.53 2.98 -3.17
CA LYS A 151 1.82 3.27 -2.54
C LYS A 151 3.01 2.93 -3.45
N HIS A 152 2.90 1.88 -4.27
CA HIS A 152 3.95 1.54 -5.23
C HIS A 152 4.20 2.68 -6.21
N TYR A 153 3.13 3.25 -6.79
CA TYR A 153 3.23 4.39 -7.69
C TYR A 153 3.60 5.70 -6.97
N ASP A 154 3.14 5.91 -5.73
CA ASP A 154 3.59 7.06 -4.93
C ASP A 154 5.13 7.02 -4.72
N LEU A 155 5.70 5.84 -4.48
CA LEU A 155 7.15 5.67 -4.30
C LEU A 155 7.94 5.68 -5.62
N LEU A 156 7.27 5.59 -6.77
CA LEU A 156 7.90 5.58 -8.09
C LEU A 156 8.22 7.01 -8.53
N ASP A 157 9.43 7.23 -9.04
CA ASP A 157 9.93 8.54 -9.51
C ASP A 157 9.71 9.72 -8.54
N GLY A 158 9.78 9.48 -7.23
CA GLY A 158 9.78 10.53 -6.21
C GLY A 158 8.46 11.30 -6.09
N ASP A 159 7.35 10.60 -5.88
CA ASP A 159 5.99 11.17 -5.79
C ASP A 159 5.43 11.76 -7.10
N LYS A 160 6.07 11.50 -8.25
CA LYS A 160 5.63 12.01 -9.56
C LYS A 160 4.17 11.68 -9.88
N TYR A 161 3.72 10.49 -9.49
CA TYR A 161 2.38 9.98 -9.78
C TYR A 161 1.37 10.21 -8.65
N ARG A 162 1.80 10.85 -7.55
CA ARG A 162 1.01 11.02 -6.32
C ARG A 162 -0.08 12.08 -6.44
N SER A 163 0.05 13.01 -7.38
CA SER A 163 -0.78 14.22 -7.46
C SER A 163 -1.45 14.38 -8.82
N GLY A 164 -2.76 14.15 -8.88
CA GLY A 164 -3.58 14.62 -9.99
C GLY A 164 -4.68 13.67 -10.42
N VAL A 165 -5.54 14.19 -11.29
CA VAL A 165 -6.48 13.38 -12.07
C VAL A 165 -5.68 12.56 -13.07
N TRP A 166 -6.07 11.29 -13.25
CA TRP A 166 -5.49 10.41 -14.26
C TRP A 166 -5.55 11.07 -15.64
N ARG A 167 -4.39 11.33 -16.25
CA ARG A 167 -4.29 11.98 -17.56
C ARG A 167 -2.99 11.62 -18.27
N PHE A 168 -3.02 11.68 -19.59
CA PHE A 168 -1.82 11.60 -20.40
C PHE A 168 -1.14 12.97 -20.47
N ASP A 169 0.16 13.03 -20.18
CA ASP A 169 0.97 14.23 -20.35
C ASP A 169 1.72 14.15 -21.68
N GLU A 170 1.31 14.97 -22.64
CA GLU A 170 1.90 15.04 -23.99
C GLU A 170 3.37 15.48 -23.97
N SER A 171 3.79 16.25 -22.96
CA SER A 171 5.15 16.78 -22.89
C SER A 171 6.17 15.72 -22.49
N THR A 172 5.80 14.85 -21.55
CA THR A 172 6.64 13.75 -21.06
C THR A 172 6.31 12.41 -21.72
N LYS A 173 5.23 12.34 -22.50
CA LYS A 173 4.66 11.13 -23.12
C LYS A 173 4.39 10.03 -22.09
N GLN A 174 3.90 10.40 -20.93
CA GLN A 174 3.66 9.49 -19.80
C GLN A 174 2.29 9.73 -19.18
N TRP A 175 1.73 8.68 -18.60
CA TRP A 175 0.51 8.79 -17.80
C TRP A 175 0.84 9.28 -16.39
N LEU A 176 0.07 10.27 -15.92
CA LEU A 176 0.19 10.85 -14.59
C LEU A 176 -1.07 10.55 -13.77
N GLY A 177 -0.89 10.38 -12.46
CA GLY A 177 -1.96 10.08 -11.49
C GLY A 177 -1.98 8.62 -11.04
N ASN A 178 -2.61 8.35 -9.90
CA ASN A 178 -2.89 6.99 -9.38
C ASN A 178 -4.17 6.93 -8.55
#